data_AF-A0A6A7APH0-F1
#
_entry.id   AF-A0A6A7APH0-F1
#
_cell.length_a   1.000
_cell.length_b   1.000
_cell.length_c   1.000
_cell.angle_alpha   90.00
_cell.angle_beta   90.00
_cell.angle_gamma   90.00
#
_symmetry.space_group_name_H-M   'P 1'
#
loop_
_entity.id
_entity.type
_entity.pdbx_description
1 polymer ?
#
loop_
_entity_poly.entity_id
_entity_poly.type
_entity_poly.pdbx_seq_one_letter_code
_entity_poly.pdbx_strand_id
1 'polypeptide(L)'
;YETRRAVFTNLTAYETAKLDVSLSTDSRGPFLGQWEREIFLNPVRDILSSTLETKWLCSEGLQLVLIGADLPILKRRLSQTEEHGRKHGYQRRLQIYAIGMFPLAKIGFETQNRVLQYSLHGRYSTLRAFRDKYHLLRMQKEKEFNPLANATFLLAFGVPMDPYNEGIKGRWQRLSEVPEQTIDLMVYVPSLQDRLLGEVRL
;
A
#
# COMPACT_ATOMS: atom_id res chain seq x y z
N TYR A 1 -3.48 30.15 0.56
CA TYR A 1 -2.52 29.06 0.82
C TYR A 1 -3.22 27.79 1.31
N GLU A 2 -4.08 27.89 2.33
CA GLU A 2 -4.80 26.73 2.89
C GLU A 2 -5.70 26.00 1.89
N THR A 3 -6.48 26.73 1.09
CA THR A 3 -7.35 26.13 0.06
C THR A 3 -6.56 25.35 -0.99
N ARG A 4 -5.42 25.89 -1.44
CA ARG A 4 -4.52 25.23 -2.40
C ARG A 4 -3.97 23.92 -1.83
N ARG A 5 -3.51 23.95 -0.58
CA ARG A 5 -3.02 22.77 0.12
C ARG A 5 -4.11 21.71 0.31
N ALA A 6 -5.33 22.12 0.63
CA ALA A 6 -6.47 21.22 0.77
C ALA A 6 -6.80 20.52 -0.56
N VAL A 7 -6.79 21.24 -1.69
CA VAL A 7 -6.99 20.65 -3.03
C VAL A 7 -5.94 19.59 -3.31
N PHE A 8 -4.64 19.93 -3.24
CA PHE A 8 -3.58 18.97 -3.55
C PHE A 8 -3.48 17.81 -2.57
N THR A 9 -4.02 17.93 -1.35
CA THR A 9 -4.07 16.80 -0.40
C THR A 9 -5.07 15.74 -0.84
N ASN A 10 -6.13 16.13 -1.57
CA ASN A 10 -7.15 15.21 -2.08
C ASN A 10 -6.82 14.65 -3.48
N LEU A 11 -5.75 15.11 -4.12
CA LEU A 11 -5.31 14.62 -5.41
C LEU A 11 -4.23 13.54 -5.28
N THR A 12 -4.22 12.62 -6.24
CA THR A 12 -3.10 11.69 -6.45
C THR A 12 -1.83 12.46 -6.82
N ALA A 13 -0.66 11.83 -6.66
CA ALA A 13 0.59 12.43 -7.12
C ALA A 13 0.60 12.60 -8.64
N TYR A 14 -0.01 11.67 -9.39
CA TYR A 14 -0.11 11.79 -10.84
C TYR A 14 -1.04 12.93 -11.30
N GLU A 15 -2.21 13.10 -10.68
CA GLU A 15 -3.07 14.26 -10.94
C GLU A 15 -2.39 15.57 -10.58
N THR A 16 -1.68 15.59 -9.46
CA THR A 16 -0.89 16.75 -9.04
C THR A 16 0.21 17.06 -10.05
N ALA A 17 0.90 16.05 -10.57
CA ALA A 17 1.93 16.23 -11.60
C ALA A 17 1.35 16.82 -12.90
N LYS A 18 0.17 16.35 -13.32
CA LYS A 18 -0.53 16.91 -14.50
C LYS A 18 -0.88 18.38 -14.28
N LEU A 19 -1.41 18.74 -13.11
CA LEU A 19 -1.74 20.13 -12.79
C LEU A 19 -0.51 21.01 -12.71
N ASP A 20 0.57 20.54 -12.09
CA ASP A 20 1.83 21.29 -11.98
C ASP A 20 2.35 21.64 -13.37
N VAL A 21 2.38 20.67 -14.30
CA VAL A 21 2.76 20.89 -15.70
C VAL A 21 1.80 21.86 -16.42
N SER A 22 0.49 21.61 -16.36
CA SER A 22 -0.50 22.43 -17.07
C SER A 22 -0.57 23.88 -16.58
N LEU A 23 -0.25 24.13 -15.31
CA LEU A 23 -0.25 25.46 -14.70
C LEU A 23 1.13 26.14 -14.73
N SER A 24 2.18 25.39 -15.07
CA SER A 24 3.50 25.95 -15.36
C SER A 24 3.43 26.72 -16.67
N THR A 25 3.43 28.04 -16.59
CA THR A 25 3.49 28.90 -17.78
C THR A 25 4.95 29.27 -18.06
N ASP A 26 5.29 29.44 -19.34
CA ASP A 26 6.67 29.58 -19.86
C ASP A 26 7.53 30.70 -19.25
N SER A 27 6.97 31.55 -18.37
CA SER A 27 7.66 32.72 -17.80
C SER A 27 7.70 32.76 -16.27
N ARG A 28 7.08 31.80 -15.55
CA ARG A 28 6.98 31.84 -14.08
C ARG A 28 7.53 30.60 -13.36
N GLY A 29 8.06 29.63 -14.10
CA GLY A 29 8.55 28.39 -13.53
C GLY A 29 7.42 27.48 -13.03
N PRO A 30 7.75 26.41 -12.28
CA PRO A 30 6.77 25.44 -11.82
C PRO A 30 5.71 26.05 -10.90
N PHE A 31 4.46 25.59 -11.03
CA PHE A 31 3.36 26.07 -10.19
C PHE A 31 3.55 25.68 -8.72
N LEU A 32 4.09 24.50 -8.46
CA LEU A 32 4.47 24.02 -7.14
C LEU A 32 5.91 24.41 -6.79
N GLY A 33 6.10 24.93 -5.59
CA GLY A 33 7.45 25.15 -5.04
C GLY A 33 8.19 23.84 -4.78
N GLN A 34 9.51 23.89 -4.62
CA GLN A 34 10.35 22.69 -4.43
C GLN A 34 9.87 21.79 -3.29
N TRP A 35 9.59 22.38 -2.12
CA TRP A 35 9.05 21.65 -0.96
C TRP A 35 7.67 21.03 -1.22
N GLU A 36 6.80 21.74 -1.95
CA GLU A 36 5.49 21.21 -2.33
C GLU A 36 5.63 20.01 -3.28
N ARG A 37 6.59 20.06 -4.20
CA ARG A 37 6.87 18.94 -5.13
C ARG A 37 7.33 17.70 -4.39
N GLU A 38 8.18 17.83 -3.37
CA GLU A 38 8.62 16.70 -2.54
C GLU A 38 7.45 16.00 -1.81
N ILE A 39 6.44 16.77 -1.41
CA ILE A 39 5.27 16.26 -0.67
C ILE A 39 4.18 15.72 -1.61
N PHE A 40 3.87 16.45 -2.67
CA PHE A 40 2.75 16.16 -3.55
C PHE A 40 3.11 15.23 -4.70
N LEU A 41 4.35 15.24 -5.18
CA LEU A 41 4.82 14.35 -6.25
C LEU A 41 5.48 13.09 -5.69
N ASN A 42 4.90 12.53 -4.63
CA ASN A 42 5.34 11.26 -4.05
C ASN A 42 4.50 10.09 -4.61
N PRO A 43 5.09 9.16 -5.38
CA PRO A 43 4.34 8.07 -6.05
C PRO A 43 3.64 7.12 -5.09
N VAL A 44 4.02 7.10 -3.81
CA VAL A 44 3.33 6.30 -2.78
C VAL A 44 1.88 6.75 -2.59
N ARG A 45 1.57 8.03 -2.83
CA ARG A 45 0.22 8.60 -2.73
C ARG A 45 -0.74 8.04 -3.78
N ASP A 46 -0.21 7.50 -4.87
CA ASP A 46 -1.02 6.86 -5.91
C ASP A 46 -1.46 5.45 -5.51
N ILE A 47 -0.78 4.85 -4.51
CA ILE A 47 -1.00 3.49 -4.02
C ILE A 47 -1.78 3.49 -2.69
N LEU A 48 -1.46 4.43 -1.79
CA LEU A 48 -1.96 4.44 -0.41
C LEU A 48 -3.06 5.49 -0.20
N SER A 49 -4.17 5.08 0.41
CA SER A 49 -5.22 6.02 0.85
C SER A 49 -4.79 6.84 2.07
N SER A 50 -4.03 6.27 3.01
CA SER A 50 -3.56 6.94 4.23
C SER A 50 -2.04 6.87 4.36
N THR A 51 -1.38 7.98 4.05
CA THR A 51 0.07 8.11 4.22
C THR A 51 0.49 8.25 5.68
N LEU A 52 -0.36 8.81 6.54
CA LEU A 52 -0.06 9.01 7.97
C LEU A 52 -0.05 7.67 8.73
N GLU A 53 -1.11 6.87 8.59
CA GLU A 53 -1.18 5.57 9.27
C GLU A 53 -0.06 4.65 8.80
N THR A 54 0.22 4.65 7.50
CA THR A 54 1.30 3.83 6.94
C THR A 54 2.66 4.28 7.47
N LYS A 55 2.92 5.59 7.54
CA LYS A 55 4.18 6.10 8.12
C LYS A 55 4.34 5.69 9.57
N TRP A 56 3.28 5.80 10.37
CA TRP A 56 3.30 5.39 11.78
C TRP A 56 3.57 3.89 11.92
N LEU A 57 2.86 3.04 11.16
CA LEU A 57 3.11 1.60 11.19
C LEU A 57 4.52 1.25 10.71
N CYS A 58 5.06 1.98 9.73
CA CYS A 58 6.44 1.79 9.28
C CYS A 58 7.45 2.12 10.38
N SER A 59 7.24 3.19 11.17
CA SER A 59 8.10 3.48 12.33
C SER A 59 8.02 2.38 13.41
N GLU A 60 6.88 1.71 13.53
CA GLU A 60 6.73 0.58 14.45
C GLU A 60 7.34 -0.72 13.91
N GLY A 61 7.62 -0.81 12.60
CA GLY A 61 8.30 -1.94 11.98
C GLY A 61 7.56 -2.60 10.83
N LEU A 62 6.43 -2.05 10.37
CA LEU A 62 5.79 -2.48 9.13
C LEU A 62 6.78 -2.34 7.97
N GLN A 63 6.97 -3.42 7.24
CA GLN A 63 7.64 -3.44 5.95
C GLN A 63 6.58 -3.62 4.86
N LEU A 64 6.39 -2.57 4.07
CA LEU A 64 5.58 -2.62 2.86
C LEU A 64 6.50 -2.83 1.66
N VAL A 65 6.45 -4.01 1.08
CA VAL A 65 7.25 -4.38 -0.08
C VAL A 65 6.37 -4.28 -1.32
N LEU A 66 6.79 -3.43 -2.26
CA LEU A 66 6.18 -3.33 -3.58
C LEU A 66 7.07 -4.07 -4.58
N ILE A 67 6.48 -4.93 -5.40
CA ILE A 67 7.15 -5.64 -6.50
C ILE A 67 6.35 -5.50 -7.80
N GLY A 68 7.01 -5.71 -8.94
CA GLY A 68 6.38 -5.65 -10.26
C GLY A 68 7.25 -4.94 -11.30
N ALA A 69 7.16 -5.40 -12.55
CA ALA A 69 7.92 -4.85 -13.67
C ALA A 69 7.56 -3.38 -13.98
N ASP A 70 6.37 -2.93 -13.55
CA ASP A 70 5.85 -1.59 -13.81
C ASP A 70 6.21 -0.55 -12.73
N LEU A 71 6.89 -0.95 -11.65
CA LEU A 71 7.34 -0.01 -10.60
C LEU A 71 8.27 1.11 -11.13
N PRO A 72 9.23 0.86 -12.04
CA PRO A 72 10.01 1.92 -12.63
C PRO A 72 9.17 2.91 -13.46
N ILE A 73 8.05 2.45 -14.04
CA ILE A 73 7.14 3.29 -14.83
C ILE A 73 6.32 4.19 -13.91
N LEU A 74 5.88 3.66 -12.76
CA LEU A 74 5.21 4.44 -11.71
C LEU A 74 6.05 5.65 -11.25
N LYS A 75 7.37 5.47 -11.11
CA LYS A 75 8.26 6.58 -10.74
C LYS A 75 8.44 7.57 -11.90
N ARG A 76 8.63 7.05 -13.12
CA ARG A 76 8.90 7.88 -14.31
C ARG A 76 7.73 8.77 -14.70
N ARG A 77 6.48 8.32 -14.54
CA ARG A 77 5.30 9.10 -14.98
C ARG A 77 5.13 10.43 -14.24
N LEU A 78 5.70 10.57 -13.03
CA LEU A 78 5.67 11.84 -12.29
C LEU A 78 6.71 12.85 -12.80
N SER A 79 7.85 12.36 -13.29
CA SER A 79 8.93 13.19 -13.85
C SER A 79 8.77 13.46 -15.36
N GLN A 80 8.05 12.61 -16.07
CA GLN A 80 7.88 12.64 -17.54
C GLN A 80 6.39 12.70 -17.91
N THR A 81 5.62 13.50 -17.19
CA THR A 81 4.15 13.55 -17.30
C THR A 81 3.65 13.80 -18.73
N GLU A 82 4.27 14.74 -19.46
CA GLU A 82 3.90 15.07 -20.84
C GLU A 82 4.21 13.94 -21.83
N GLU A 83 5.41 13.36 -21.73
CA GLU A 83 5.86 12.27 -22.59
C GLU A 83 5.02 11.01 -22.35
N HIS A 84 4.69 10.73 -21.09
CA HIS A 84 3.85 9.61 -20.70
C HIS A 84 2.44 9.72 -21.27
N GLY A 85 1.83 10.91 -21.20
CA GLY A 85 0.52 11.19 -21.79
C GLY A 85 0.50 11.00 -23.31
N ARG A 86 1.59 11.36 -24.01
CA ARG A 86 1.71 11.24 -25.47
C ARG A 86 2.05 9.83 -25.95
N LYS A 87 2.96 9.10 -25.28
CA LYS A 87 3.47 7.80 -25.73
C LYS A 87 2.65 6.59 -25.32
N HIS A 88 2.00 6.63 -24.16
CA HIS A 88 1.32 5.46 -23.57
C HIS A 88 -0.19 5.60 -23.47
N GLY A 89 -0.73 6.66 -24.08
CA GLY A 89 -2.16 6.96 -24.25
C GLY A 89 -3.07 6.18 -23.32
N TYR A 90 -3.17 6.60 -22.05
CA TYR A 90 -4.15 6.23 -21.00
C TYR A 90 -4.66 4.78 -20.84
N GLN A 91 -4.21 3.81 -21.64
CA GLN A 91 -4.91 2.53 -21.83
C GLN A 91 -4.30 1.41 -21.00
N ARG A 92 -2.98 1.46 -20.73
CA ARG A 92 -2.32 0.42 -19.95
C ARG A 92 -2.32 0.75 -18.46
N ARG A 93 -2.96 -0.12 -17.68
CA ARG A 93 -2.87 -0.08 -16.20
C ARG A 93 -1.56 -0.69 -15.73
N LEU A 94 -0.90 -0.05 -14.77
CA LEU A 94 0.36 -0.51 -14.19
C LEU A 94 0.09 -1.66 -13.22
N GLN A 95 0.73 -2.80 -13.43
CA GLN A 95 0.58 -3.95 -12.55
C GLN A 95 1.61 -3.89 -11.41
N ILE A 96 1.12 -3.70 -10.19
CA ILE A 96 1.94 -3.59 -8.99
C ILE A 96 1.44 -4.59 -7.96
N TYR A 97 2.37 -5.24 -7.27
CA TYR A 97 2.10 -6.22 -6.24
C TYR A 97 2.61 -5.70 -4.90
N ALA A 98 1.84 -5.89 -3.83
CA ALA A 98 2.19 -5.43 -2.50
C ALA A 98 2.11 -6.57 -1.47
N ILE A 99 3.12 -6.61 -0.61
CA ILE A 99 3.24 -7.54 0.51
C ILE A 99 3.50 -6.70 1.76
N GLY A 100 2.73 -6.98 2.81
CA GLY A 100 2.86 -6.31 4.10
C GLY A 100 3.41 -7.30 5.12
N MET A 101 4.43 -6.88 5.84
CA MET A 101 5.13 -7.71 6.81
C MET A 101 5.32 -6.94 8.10
N PHE A 102 5.04 -7.56 9.24
CA PHE A 102 5.25 -6.92 10.54
C PHE A 102 5.97 -7.88 11.50
N PRO A 103 7.07 -7.46 12.15
CA PRO A 103 7.79 -8.32 13.08
C PRO A 103 6.88 -8.78 14.22
N LEU A 104 6.70 -10.09 14.39
CA LEU A 104 5.76 -10.65 15.38
C LEU A 104 6.13 -10.20 16.80
N ALA A 105 7.43 -10.02 17.07
CA ALA A 105 7.95 -9.55 18.36
C ALA A 105 7.53 -8.11 18.73
N LYS A 106 7.13 -7.30 17.75
CA LYS A 106 6.71 -5.90 17.95
C LYS A 106 5.20 -5.72 18.01
N ILE A 107 4.44 -6.80 17.82
CA ILE A 107 2.97 -6.76 17.90
C ILE A 107 2.57 -6.88 19.37
N GLY A 108 2.37 -5.73 20.00
CA GLY A 108 1.85 -5.58 21.35
C GLY A 108 0.38 -5.13 21.35
N PHE A 109 -0.15 -4.84 22.54
CA PHE A 109 -1.56 -4.45 22.71
C PHE A 109 -1.95 -3.22 21.86
N GLU A 110 -1.10 -2.19 21.83
CA GLU A 110 -1.38 -0.93 21.13
C GLU A 110 -1.26 -1.06 19.60
N THR A 111 -0.29 -1.85 19.11
CA THR A 111 -0.03 -2.04 17.68
C THR A 111 -0.95 -3.10 17.06
N GLN A 112 -1.44 -4.06 17.84
CA GLN A 112 -2.23 -5.18 17.35
C GLN A 112 -3.47 -4.73 16.57
N ASN A 113 -4.32 -3.87 17.14
CA ASN A 113 -5.55 -3.45 16.46
C ASN A 113 -5.25 -2.68 15.17
N ARG A 114 -4.23 -1.84 15.18
CA ARG A 114 -3.80 -1.08 13.99
C ARG A 114 -3.31 -2.00 12.89
N VAL A 115 -2.47 -2.99 13.21
CA VAL A 115 -1.98 -4.00 12.24
C VAL A 115 -3.15 -4.83 11.67
N LEU A 116 -4.08 -5.28 12.50
CA LEU A 116 -5.21 -6.10 12.07
C LEU A 116 -6.25 -5.34 11.24
N GLN A 117 -6.36 -4.03 11.43
CA GLN A 117 -7.29 -3.15 10.71
C GLN A 117 -6.60 -2.38 9.59
N TYR A 118 -5.28 -2.53 9.42
CA TYR A 118 -4.53 -1.80 8.41
C TYR A 118 -4.97 -2.21 7.00
N SER A 119 -5.17 -1.20 6.16
CA SER A 119 -5.60 -1.35 4.78
C SER A 119 -4.94 -0.30 3.91
N LEU A 120 -4.51 -0.70 2.71
CA LEU A 120 -3.94 0.21 1.73
C LEU A 120 -4.98 1.17 1.13
N HIS A 121 -6.26 0.80 1.17
CA HIS A 121 -7.37 1.56 0.59
C HIS A 121 -8.29 2.19 1.65
N GLY A 122 -7.92 2.11 2.94
CA GLY A 122 -8.61 2.80 4.03
C GLY A 122 -9.90 2.13 4.51
N ARG A 123 -10.32 1.03 3.89
CA ARG A 123 -11.40 0.17 4.38
C ARG A 123 -10.86 -1.19 4.77
N TYR A 124 -11.33 -1.73 5.89
CA TYR A 124 -10.97 -3.06 6.34
C TYR A 124 -12.23 -3.89 6.60
N SER A 125 -12.10 -5.20 6.39
CA SER A 125 -13.14 -6.16 6.73
C SER A 125 -13.02 -6.58 8.21
N THR A 126 -14.11 -6.43 8.96
CA THR A 126 -14.19 -6.89 10.37
C THR A 126 -14.01 -8.40 10.48
N LEU A 127 -14.59 -9.17 9.55
CA LEU A 127 -14.41 -10.62 9.47
C LEU A 127 -12.94 -10.98 9.22
N ARG A 128 -12.26 -10.26 8.31
CA ARG A 128 -10.81 -10.43 8.11
C ARG A 128 -10.04 -10.13 9.38
N ALA A 129 -10.31 -9.02 10.05
CA ALA A 129 -9.60 -8.62 11.26
C ALA A 129 -9.76 -9.66 12.38
N PHE A 130 -10.96 -10.23 12.55
CA PHE A 130 -11.21 -11.32 13.50
C PHE A 130 -10.37 -12.56 13.17
N ARG A 131 -10.34 -12.97 11.90
CA ARG A 131 -9.55 -14.14 11.47
C ARG A 131 -8.05 -13.90 11.60
N ASP A 132 -7.58 -12.72 11.22
CA ASP A 132 -6.19 -12.34 11.34
C ASP A 132 -5.75 -12.28 12.80
N LYS A 133 -6.63 -11.88 13.71
CA LYS A 133 -6.41 -11.98 15.16
C LYS A 133 -6.22 -13.43 15.60
N TYR A 134 -7.05 -14.35 15.11
CA TYR A 134 -6.90 -15.77 15.41
C TYR A 134 -5.56 -16.32 14.89
N HIS A 135 -5.16 -16.00 13.65
CA HIS A 135 -3.85 -16.41 13.12
C HIS A 135 -2.70 -15.83 13.93
N LEU A 136 -2.78 -14.54 14.30
CA LEU A 136 -1.77 -13.87 15.12
C LEU A 136 -1.58 -14.57 16.47
N LEU A 137 -2.67 -14.86 17.18
CA LEU A 137 -2.62 -15.55 18.48
C LEU A 137 -2.03 -16.95 18.34
N ARG A 138 -2.33 -17.66 17.25
CA ARG A 138 -1.74 -18.98 16.99
C ARG A 138 -0.24 -18.89 16.73
N MET A 139 0.21 -17.91 15.93
CA MET A 139 1.64 -17.67 15.71
C MET A 139 2.38 -17.31 17.00
N GLN A 140 1.78 -16.48 17.85
CA GLN A 140 2.37 -16.11 19.15
C GLN A 140 2.55 -17.33 20.04
N LYS A 141 1.55 -18.21 20.12
CA LYS A 141 1.65 -19.49 20.85
C LYS A 141 2.74 -20.39 20.28
N GLU A 142 2.84 -20.54 18.95
CA GLU A 142 3.89 -21.36 18.33
C GLU A 142 5.29 -20.81 18.61
N LYS A 143 5.45 -19.48 18.68
CA LYS A 143 6.71 -18.83 19.05
C LYS A 143 7.11 -19.09 20.52
N GLU A 144 6.16 -19.22 21.44
CA GLU A 144 6.47 -19.58 22.84
C GLU A 144 7.22 -20.92 22.92
N PHE A 145 6.92 -21.85 22.01
CA PHE A 145 7.60 -23.15 21.91
C PHE A 145 8.89 -23.11 21.07
N ASN A 146 9.06 -22.10 20.19
CA ASN A 146 10.27 -21.91 19.40
C ASN A 146 10.72 -20.43 19.38
N PRO A 147 11.39 -19.96 20.45
CA PRO A 147 11.71 -18.54 20.63
C PRO A 147 12.79 -18.01 19.67
N LEU A 148 13.57 -18.90 19.03
CA LEU A 148 14.66 -18.55 18.11
C LEU A 148 14.16 -18.10 16.73
N ALA A 149 12.87 -18.27 16.44
CA ALA A 149 12.29 -17.84 15.17
C ALA A 149 12.07 -16.32 15.12
N ASN A 150 12.76 -15.63 14.22
CA ASN A 150 12.44 -14.27 13.78
C ASN A 150 11.15 -14.27 12.93
N ALA A 151 10.03 -14.59 13.57
CA ALA A 151 8.74 -14.74 12.92
C ALA A 151 8.17 -13.38 12.50
N THR A 152 7.59 -13.35 11.31
CA THR A 152 6.99 -12.17 10.70
C THR A 152 5.53 -12.43 10.40
N PHE A 153 4.66 -11.51 10.80
CA PHE A 153 3.25 -11.57 10.49
C PHE A 153 3.00 -10.98 9.09
N LEU A 154 2.52 -11.80 8.15
CA LEU A 154 2.10 -11.34 6.82
C LEU A 154 0.72 -10.69 6.90
N LEU A 155 0.58 -9.46 6.41
CA LEU A 155 -0.68 -8.71 6.42
C LEU A 155 -1.55 -9.08 5.23
N ALA A 156 -2.86 -9.17 5.47
CA ALA A 156 -3.88 -9.31 4.41
C ALA A 156 -4.51 -7.97 4.00
N PHE A 157 -3.97 -6.84 4.49
CA PHE A 157 -4.41 -5.47 4.18
C PHE A 157 -5.92 -5.22 4.32
N GLY A 158 -6.57 -5.85 5.30
CA GLY A 158 -7.99 -5.68 5.55
C GLY A 158 -8.91 -6.20 4.43
N VAL A 159 -8.38 -6.94 3.46
CA VAL A 159 -9.12 -7.40 2.28
C VAL A 159 -10.27 -8.32 2.70
N PRO A 160 -11.50 -8.11 2.18
CA PRO A 160 -12.64 -8.97 2.49
C PRO A 160 -12.35 -10.44 2.24
N MET A 161 -12.81 -11.28 3.18
CA MET A 161 -12.82 -12.72 2.99
C MET A 161 -14.07 -13.15 2.23
N ASP A 162 -13.90 -14.15 1.37
CA ASP A 162 -15.03 -14.90 0.85
C ASP A 162 -15.39 -15.97 1.89
N PRO A 163 -16.58 -15.90 2.54
CA PRO A 163 -16.96 -16.87 3.55
C PRO A 163 -17.18 -18.28 3.00
N TYR A 164 -17.31 -18.44 1.67
CA TYR A 164 -17.54 -19.73 1.02
C TYR A 164 -16.29 -20.32 0.37
N ASN A 165 -15.23 -19.54 0.25
CA ASN A 165 -13.97 -19.94 -0.38
C ASN A 165 -12.80 -19.60 0.53
N GLU A 166 -12.80 -20.24 1.70
CA GLU A 166 -11.67 -20.27 2.62
C GLU A 166 -10.55 -21.10 2.00
N GLY A 167 -9.79 -20.47 1.11
CA GLY A 167 -8.64 -21.10 0.48
C GLY A 167 -7.68 -21.66 1.52
N ILE A 168 -7.32 -22.94 1.38
CA ILE A 168 -6.25 -23.58 2.16
C ILE A 168 -4.90 -22.88 1.91
N LYS A 169 -4.78 -22.17 0.78
CA LYS A 169 -3.57 -21.51 0.30
C LYS A 169 -3.77 -20.00 0.21
N GLY A 170 -2.70 -19.25 0.44
CA GLY A 170 -2.68 -17.82 0.17
C GLY A 170 -2.86 -17.52 -1.31
N ARG A 171 -3.28 -16.29 -1.61
CA ARG A 171 -3.65 -15.86 -2.96
C ARG A 171 -3.34 -14.40 -3.19
N TRP A 172 -3.09 -14.03 -4.44
CA TRP A 172 -3.07 -12.64 -4.87
C TRP A 172 -4.49 -12.14 -5.12
N GLN A 173 -4.83 -10.98 -4.56
CA GLN A 173 -6.13 -10.36 -4.72
C GLN A 173 -5.99 -8.93 -5.22
N ARG A 174 -6.72 -8.59 -6.28
CA ARG A 174 -6.79 -7.22 -6.80
C ARG A 174 -7.56 -6.33 -5.84
N LEU A 175 -7.00 -5.17 -5.53
CA LEU A 175 -7.75 -4.10 -4.86
C LEU A 175 -8.51 -3.28 -5.90
N SER A 176 -9.82 -3.16 -5.70
CA SER A 176 -10.70 -2.38 -6.59
C SER A 176 -10.60 -0.87 -6.36
N GLU A 177 -10.21 -0.45 -5.14
CA GLU A 177 -10.22 0.94 -4.70
C GLU A 177 -8.80 1.44 -4.44
N VAL A 178 -8.03 1.65 -5.51
CA VAL A 178 -6.70 2.29 -5.45
C VAL A 178 -6.86 3.77 -5.77
N PRO A 179 -6.17 4.71 -5.08
CA PRO A 179 -6.32 6.14 -5.34
C PRO A 179 -6.15 6.51 -6.81
N GLU A 180 -5.13 5.96 -7.47
CA GLU A 180 -4.89 6.18 -8.89
C GLU A 180 -5.41 5.01 -9.73
N GLN A 181 -6.44 5.28 -10.54
CA GLN A 181 -7.19 4.28 -11.30
C GLN A 181 -6.38 3.59 -12.40
N THR A 182 -5.28 4.20 -12.82
CA THR A 182 -4.33 3.59 -13.77
C THR A 182 -3.43 2.53 -13.14
N ILE A 183 -3.58 2.21 -11.84
CA ILE A 183 -2.86 1.14 -11.18
C ILE A 183 -3.77 -0.07 -10.97
N ASP A 184 -3.24 -1.25 -11.28
CA ASP A 184 -3.74 -2.55 -10.83
C ASP A 184 -2.89 -3.04 -9.68
N LEU A 185 -3.36 -2.76 -8.47
CA LEU A 185 -2.69 -3.19 -7.24
C LEU A 185 -3.18 -4.56 -6.82
N MET A 186 -2.28 -5.53 -6.84
CA MET A 186 -2.47 -6.87 -6.29
C MET A 186 -1.87 -6.91 -4.89
N VAL A 187 -2.61 -7.41 -3.91
CA VAL A 187 -2.09 -7.67 -2.57
C VAL A 187 -2.06 -9.15 -2.29
N TYR A 188 -1.03 -9.60 -1.56
CA TYR A 188 -1.01 -10.98 -1.11
C TYR A 188 -1.93 -11.14 0.10
N VAL A 189 -2.84 -12.11 0.02
CA VAL A 189 -3.73 -12.54 1.10
C VAL A 189 -3.18 -13.87 1.63
N PRO A 190 -2.46 -13.86 2.76
CA PRO A 190 -1.84 -15.06 3.28
C PRO A 190 -2.86 -16.00 3.95
N SER A 191 -2.66 -17.31 3.79
CA SER A 191 -3.27 -18.31 4.65
C SER A 191 -2.56 -18.36 6.01
N LEU A 192 -3.12 -19.12 6.95
CA LEU A 192 -2.41 -19.41 8.19
C LEU A 192 -1.07 -20.11 7.92
N GLN A 193 -1.05 -21.10 7.02
CA GLN A 193 0.17 -21.85 6.71
C GLN A 193 1.27 -20.94 6.16
N ASP A 194 0.90 -20.01 5.27
CA ASP A 194 1.85 -19.05 4.71
C ASP A 194 2.45 -18.15 5.79
N ARG A 195 1.64 -17.75 6.79
CA ARG A 195 2.12 -16.97 7.93
C ARG A 195 3.06 -17.78 8.83
N LEU A 196 2.75 -19.04 9.08
CA LEU A 196 3.59 -19.92 9.91
C LEU A 196 4.95 -20.18 9.24
N LEU A 197 4.96 -20.36 7.92
CA LEU A 197 6.19 -20.56 7.15
C LEU A 197 6.92 -19.24 6.82
N GLY A 198 6.23 -18.10 6.92
CA GLY A 198 6.76 -16.81 6.45
C GLY A 198 6.90 -16.72 4.93
N GLU A 199 6.11 -17.50 4.20
CA GLU A 199 6.23 -17.66 2.74
C GLU A 199 5.17 -16.87 1.99
N VAL A 200 5.59 -16.26 0.87
CA VAL A 200 4.69 -15.66 -0.12
C VAL A 200 4.73 -16.53 -1.36
N ARG A 201 3.57 -17.06 -1.76
CA ARG A 201 3.44 -17.86 -2.97
C ARG A 201 3.36 -16.92 -4.18
N LEU A 202 4.26 -17.12 -5.13
CA LEU A 202 4.27 -16.41 -6.41
C LEU A 202 3.29 -17.06 -7.39
#